data_AF-A0A2D6TMU1-F1
#
_entry.id   AF-A0A2D6TMU1-F1
#
_cell.length_a   1.000
_cell.length_b   1.000
_cell.length_c   1.000
_cell.angle_alpha   90.00
_cell.angle_beta   90.00
_cell.angle_gamma   90.00
#
_symmetry.space_group_name_H-M   'P 1'
#
loop_
_entity.id
_entity.type
_entity.pdbx_description
1 polymer ?
#
loop_
_entity_poly.entity_id
_entity_poly.type
_entity_poly.pdbx_seq_one_letter_code
_entity_poly.pdbx_strand_id
1 'polypeptide(L)'
;MGNVISPLPKWIMKHYSKLWSKFKDKQFTHQQAKDLLKITNTSIVLSRLKKHGWLKLELDPEDSRRRLYKLKDPAEAVKEMGK
;
A
#
# COMPACT_ATOMS: atom_id res chain seq x y z
N MET A 1 -15.70 1.27 -9.71
CA MET A 1 -14.99 2.57 -9.84
C MET A 1 -13.50 2.24 -9.93
N GLY A 2 -12.92 2.37 -11.12
CA GLY A 2 -11.49 2.05 -11.33
C GLY A 2 -10.62 2.94 -10.46
N ASN A 3 -9.70 2.35 -9.70
CA ASN A 3 -8.75 3.13 -8.91
C ASN A 3 -7.82 3.87 -9.87
N VAL A 4 -8.13 5.15 -10.14
CA VAL A 4 -7.24 6.06 -10.87
C VAL A 4 -5.94 6.16 -10.08
N ILE A 5 -4.83 5.73 -10.66
CA ILE A 5 -3.53 5.82 -9.98
C ILE A 5 -3.10 7.27 -9.99
N SER A 6 -2.82 7.78 -8.79
CA SER A 6 -2.44 9.18 -8.58
C SER A 6 -1.04 9.28 -7.97
N PRO A 7 -0.29 10.36 -8.25
CA PRO A 7 1.03 10.57 -7.68
C PRO A 7 0.98 10.62 -6.15
N LEU A 8 1.93 9.96 -5.50
CA LEU A 8 2.03 9.97 -4.04
C LEU A 8 2.75 11.23 -3.55
N PRO A 9 2.30 11.83 -2.43
CA PRO A 9 3.07 12.86 -1.75
C PRO A 9 4.47 12.35 -1.35
N LYS A 10 5.49 13.22 -1.38
CA LYS A 10 6.89 12.87 -1.06
C LYS A 10 7.05 12.09 0.25
N TRP A 11 6.31 12.48 1.30
CA TRP A 11 6.38 11.81 2.60
C TRP A 11 5.76 10.41 2.58
N ILE A 12 4.64 10.22 1.85
CA ILE A 12 4.04 8.88 1.63
C ILE A 12 4.99 8.01 0.82
N MET A 13 5.64 8.57 -0.21
CA MET A 13 6.58 7.83 -1.05
C MET A 13 7.78 7.30 -0.26
N LYS A 14 8.27 8.04 0.75
CA LYS A 14 9.31 7.54 1.66
C LYS A 14 8.87 6.31 2.44
N HIS A 15 7.65 6.32 2.98
CA HIS A 15 7.10 5.18 3.72
C HIS A 15 6.78 4.00 2.79
N TYR A 16 6.22 4.30 1.62
CA TYR A 16 5.99 3.33 0.56
C TYR A 16 7.29 2.60 0.19
N SER A 17 8.39 3.32 -0.04
CA SER A 17 9.67 2.72 -0.39
C SER A 17 10.14 1.74 0.69
N LYS A 18 10.01 2.08 1.98
CA LYS A 18 10.31 1.14 3.09
C LYS A 18 9.44 -0.10 3.06
N LEU A 19 8.12 0.07 2.91
CA LEU A 19 7.17 -1.04 2.81
C LEU A 19 7.49 -1.92 1.59
N TRP A 20 7.75 -1.31 0.43
CA TRP A 20 8.10 -1.98 -0.81
C TRP A 20 9.39 -2.77 -0.69
N SER A 21 10.45 -2.22 -0.10
CA SER A 21 11.71 -2.94 0.11
C SER A 21 11.53 -4.20 0.96
N LYS A 22 10.59 -4.19 1.93
CA LYS A 22 10.36 -5.33 2.85
C LYS A 22 9.37 -6.34 2.30
N PHE A 23 8.23 -5.87 1.80
CA PHE A 23 7.11 -6.72 1.39
C PHE A 23 7.08 -6.98 -0.12
N LYS A 24 7.49 -6.01 -0.95
CA LYS A 24 7.41 -6.07 -2.43
C LYS A 24 6.01 -6.55 -2.85
N ASP A 25 5.97 -7.71 -3.52
CA ASP A 25 4.72 -8.33 -3.99
C ASP A 25 4.00 -9.18 -2.94
N LYS A 26 4.56 -9.32 -1.74
CA LYS A 26 3.95 -10.06 -0.64
C LYS A 26 2.84 -9.25 0.02
N GLN A 27 1.81 -9.96 0.44
CA GLN A 27 0.75 -9.43 1.30
C GLN A 27 1.27 -9.22 2.73
N PHE A 28 0.75 -8.20 3.40
CA PHE A 28 1.05 -7.91 4.79
C PHE A 28 -0.16 -7.36 5.54
N THR A 29 -0.12 -7.44 6.86
CA THR A 29 -1.19 -6.90 7.72
C THR A 29 -0.91 -5.48 8.15
N HIS A 30 -1.94 -4.78 8.65
CA HIS A 30 -1.79 -3.45 9.24
C HIS A 30 -0.72 -3.43 10.35
N GLN A 31 -0.68 -4.48 11.15
CA GLN A 31 0.26 -4.62 12.25
C GLN A 31 1.71 -4.72 11.75
N GLN A 32 1.96 -5.54 10.73
CA GLN A 32 3.29 -5.63 10.11
C GLN A 32 3.76 -4.29 9.53
N ALA A 33 2.87 -3.52 8.91
CA ALA A 33 3.20 -2.17 8.44
C ALA A 33 3.54 -1.23 9.61
N LYS A 34 2.82 -1.34 10.73
CA LYS A 34 3.05 -0.53 11.93
C LYS A 34 4.39 -0.87 12.58
N ASP A 35 4.72 -2.16 12.68
CA ASP A 35 6.02 -2.65 13.17
C ASP A 35 7.19 -2.20 12.28
N LEU A 36 7.00 -2.17 10.96
CA LEU A 36 8.05 -1.75 10.03
C LEU A 36 8.24 -0.22 10.03
N LEU A 37 7.15 0.54 9.95
CA LEU A 37 7.22 2.00 9.86
C LEU A 37 7.52 2.64 11.22
N LYS A 38 7.12 2.00 12.32
CA LYS A 38 7.22 2.50 13.70
C LYS A 38 6.67 3.91 13.87
N ILE A 39 5.58 4.22 13.16
CA ILE A 39 4.87 5.51 13.25
C ILE A 39 3.43 5.31 13.73
N THR A 40 2.92 6.31 14.44
CA THR A 40 1.50 6.40 14.84
C THR A 40 0.58 6.54 13.63
N ASN A 41 1.03 7.25 12.59
CA ASN A 41 0.21 7.58 11.41
C ASN A 41 0.18 6.49 10.33
N THR A 42 0.52 5.24 10.64
CA THR A 42 0.55 4.12 9.69
C THR A 42 -0.80 3.94 8.98
N SER A 43 -1.91 4.06 9.70
CA SER A 43 -3.26 3.99 9.13
C SER A 43 -3.51 5.06 8.05
N ILE A 44 -2.98 6.26 8.24
CA ILE A 44 -3.09 7.36 7.28
C ILE A 44 -2.26 7.03 6.03
N VAL A 45 -1.04 6.52 6.21
CA VAL A 45 -0.17 6.11 5.11
C VAL A 45 -0.87 5.06 4.24
N LEU A 46 -1.36 3.98 4.85
CA LEU A 46 -2.06 2.90 4.15
C LEU A 46 -3.33 3.39 3.46
N SER A 47 -4.13 4.22 4.14
CA SER A 47 -5.35 4.79 3.56
C SER A 47 -5.05 5.69 2.36
N ARG A 48 -3.97 6.49 2.42
CA ARG A 48 -3.53 7.30 1.27
C ARG A 48 -3.01 6.42 0.14
N LEU A 49 -2.18 5.42 0.41
CA LEU A 49 -1.72 4.49 -0.63
C LEU A 49 -2.90 3.82 -1.34
N LYS A 50 -3.90 3.37 -0.58
CA LYS A 50 -5.13 2.81 -1.13
C LYS A 50 -5.88 3.82 -2.00
N LYS A 51 -6.09 5.04 -1.46
CA LYS A 51 -6.80 6.12 -2.17
C LYS A 51 -6.13 6.53 -3.48
N HIS A 52 -4.80 6.45 -3.52
CA HIS A 52 -4.01 6.76 -4.71
C HIS A 52 -3.83 5.55 -5.66
N GLY A 53 -4.36 4.37 -5.34
CA GLY A 53 -4.25 3.17 -6.18
C GLY A 53 -2.94 2.39 -6.06
N TRP A 54 -2.08 2.73 -5.09
CA TRP A 54 -0.77 2.09 -4.85
C TRP A 54 -0.83 0.89 -3.91
N LEU A 55 -1.99 0.63 -3.32
CA LEU A 55 -2.19 -0.43 -2.34
C LEU A 55 -3.58 -1.04 -2.52
N LYS A 56 -3.59 -2.35 -2.71
CA LYS A 56 -4.78 -3.17 -2.77
C LYS A 56 -5.07 -3.74 -1.39
N LEU A 57 -6.33 -3.71 -1.02
CA LEU A 57 -6.84 -4.39 0.17
C LEU A 57 -7.57 -5.63 -0.32
N GLU A 58 -7.09 -6.78 0.11
CA GLU A 58 -7.70 -8.08 -0.16
C GLU A 58 -8.22 -8.65 1.16
N LEU A 59 -9.40 -9.26 1.09
CA LEU A 59 -9.92 -10.04 2.21
C LEU A 59 -9.33 -11.44 2.10
N ASP A 60 -8.91 -11.98 3.23
CA ASP A 60 -8.44 -13.35 3.27
C ASP A 60 -9.63 -14.29 2.99
N PRO A 61 -9.52 -15.21 2.02
CA PRO A 61 -10.60 -16.12 1.65
C PRO A 61 -10.90 -17.16 2.73
N GLU A 62 -9.94 -17.46 3.63
CA GLU A 62 -10.16 -18.36 4.77
C GLU A 62 -10.70 -17.62 5.99
N ASP A 63 -10.26 -16.39 6.23
CA ASP A 63 -10.68 -15.60 7.39
C ASP A 63 -11.08 -14.19 6.98
N SER A 64 -12.38 -13.98 6.70
CA SER A 64 -12.92 -12.68 6.27
C SER A 64 -12.70 -11.54 7.29
N ARG A 65 -12.23 -11.83 8.50
CA ARG A 65 -11.85 -10.82 9.50
C ARG A 65 -10.43 -10.29 9.27
N ARG A 66 -9.61 -11.03 8.52
CA ARG A 66 -8.24 -10.64 8.18
C ARG A 66 -8.22 -9.81 6.91
N ARG A 67 -7.60 -8.63 7.04
CA ARG A 67 -7.37 -7.70 5.95
C ARG A 67 -5.91 -7.78 5.55
N LEU A 68 -5.67 -8.26 4.35
CA LEU A 68 -4.36 -8.33 3.74
C LEU A 68 -4.17 -7.12 2.83
N TYR A 69 -3.04 -6.45 3.00
CA TYR A 69 -2.64 -5.34 2.17
C TYR A 69 -1.57 -5.82 1.20
N LYS A 70 -1.75 -5.53 -0.09
CA LYS A 70 -0.77 -5.81 -1.14
C LYS A 70 -0.37 -4.51 -1.81
N LEU A 71 0.93 -4.23 -1.88
CA LEU A 71 1.42 -3.06 -2.61
C LEU A 71 1.33 -3.33 -4.12
N LYS A 72 0.99 -2.31 -4.90
CA LYS A 72 1.09 -2.39 -6.36
C LYS A 72 2.52 -2.11 -6.76
N ASP A 73 3.00 -2.78 -7.79
CA ASP A 73 4.36 -2.57 -8.29
C ASP A 73 4.56 -1.11 -8.71
N PRO A 74 5.68 -0.45 -8.30
CA PRO A 74 5.90 0.95 -8.62
C PRO A 74 6.08 1.19 -10.11
N ALA A 75 6.65 0.25 -10.86
CA ALA A 75 6.79 0.37 -12.31
C ALA A 75 5.42 0.28 -12.99
N GLU A 76 4.56 -0.65 -12.55
CA GLU A 76 3.17 -0.69 -13.01
C GLU A 76 2.40 0.59 -12.64
N ALA A 77 2.52 1.05 -11.40
CA ALA A 77 1.81 2.22 -10.91
C ALA A 77 2.18 3.48 -11.70
N VAL A 78 3.47 3.69 -11.97
CA VAL A 78 3.96 4.82 -12.77
C VAL A 78 3.53 4.69 -14.24
N LYS A 79 3.54 3.48 -14.80
CA LYS A 79 3.11 3.24 -16.19
C LYS A 79 1.64 3.60 -16.40
N GLU A 80 0.77 3.31 -15.43
CA GLU A 80 -0.66 3.64 -15.52
C GLU A 80 -0.96 5.11 -15.21
N MET A 81 -0.07 5.81 -14.51
CA MET A 81 -0.17 7.27 -14.33
C MET A 81 0.16 8.06 -15.60
N GLY A 82 1.02 7.52 -16.45
CA GLY A 82 1.49 8.19 -17.68
C GLY A 82 0.65 7.91 -18.92
N LYS A 83 -0.52 7.28 -18.77
CA LYS A 83 -1.42 6.90 -19.86
C LYS A 83 -2.73 7.68 -19.78
#